data_AF-A0A1F7UIR4-F1
#
_entry.id   AF-A0A1F7UIR4-F1
#
_cell.length_a   1.000
_cell.length_b   1.000
_cell.length_c   1.000
_cell.angle_alpha   90.00
_cell.angle_beta   90.00
_cell.angle_gamma   90.00
#
_symmetry.space_group_name_H-M   'P 1'
#
loop_
_entity.id
_entity.type
_entity.pdbx_description
1 polymer ?
#
loop_
_entity_poly.entity_id
_entity_poly.type
_entity_poly.pdbx_seq_one_letter_code
_entity_poly.pdbx_strand_id
1 'polypeptide(L)'
;MAAKPLLFSEQALVDLQRFVRYYEEAFFELYRDSGVWNEELIIQNYRESARALYLTILHEIEKRLAQWKVLGRKTTTQQKELCFYVGDRLVIVRYIDNRRRRVRVVASIAIDRKPIIF
;
A
#
# COMPACT_ATOMS: atom_id res chain seq x y z
N MET A 1 -4.24 14.04 -21.48
CA MET A 1 -4.28 14.88 -20.25
C MET A 1 -2.98 14.67 -19.49
N ALA A 2 -2.29 15.73 -19.08
CA ALA A 2 -1.00 15.61 -18.39
C ALA A 2 -1.15 14.99 -16.99
N ALA A 3 -0.30 14.03 -16.66
CA ALA A 3 -0.21 13.46 -15.32
C ALA A 3 0.31 14.49 -14.32
N LYS A 4 -0.25 14.51 -13.11
CA LYS A 4 0.23 15.34 -12.02
C LYS A 4 1.35 14.60 -11.29
N PRO A 5 2.54 15.20 -11.13
CA PRO A 5 3.65 14.57 -10.41
C PRO A 5 3.24 14.18 -8.99
N LEU A 6 3.59 12.96 -8.62
CA LEU A 6 3.32 12.37 -7.31
C LEU A 6 4.63 12.26 -6.52
N LEU A 7 4.63 12.66 -5.26
CA LEU A 7 5.72 12.41 -4.31
C LEU A 7 5.18 11.65 -3.11
N PHE A 8 5.98 10.75 -2.57
CA PHE A 8 5.69 10.06 -1.31
C PHE A 8 6.45 10.75 -0.18
N SER A 9 5.76 11.02 0.93
CA SER A 9 6.43 11.37 2.17
C SER A 9 7.22 10.17 2.69
N GLU A 10 8.21 10.45 3.54
CA GLU A 10 8.93 9.39 4.27
C GLU A 10 7.97 8.50 5.05
N GLN A 11 6.97 9.09 5.72
CA GLN A 11 5.94 8.36 6.44
C GLN A 11 5.18 7.38 5.53
N ALA A 12 4.77 7.81 4.33
CA ALA A 12 4.06 6.94 3.39
C ALA A 12 4.92 5.76 2.91
N LEU A 13 6.24 5.97 2.74
CA LEU A 13 7.17 4.89 2.42
C LEU A 13 7.32 3.91 3.58
N VAL A 14 7.44 4.42 4.82
CA VAL A 14 7.47 3.60 6.03
C VAL A 14 6.19 2.79 6.19
N ASP A 15 5.03 3.37 5.92
CA ASP A 15 3.73 2.71 6.01
C ASP A 15 3.66 1.49 5.06
N LEU A 16 4.10 1.65 3.81
CA LEU A 16 4.16 0.56 2.83
C LEU A 16 5.15 -0.54 3.25
N GLN A 17 6.33 -0.16 3.73
CA GLN A 17 7.34 -1.12 4.19
C GLN A 17 6.85 -1.91 5.41
N ARG A 18 6.21 -1.24 6.36
CA ARG A 18 5.60 -1.88 7.52
C ARG A 18 4.56 -2.91 7.12
N PHE A 19 3.71 -2.58 6.14
CA PHE A 19 2.71 -3.52 5.63
C PHE A 19 3.35 -4.79 5.04
N VAL A 20 4.38 -4.65 4.20
CA VAL A 20 5.12 -5.79 3.63
C VAL A 20 5.73 -6.64 4.74
N ARG A 21 6.40 -5.99 5.70
CA ARG A 21 7.02 -6.68 6.82
C ARG A 21 6.02 -7.44 7.68
N TYR A 22 4.90 -6.83 8.04
CA TYR A 22 3.86 -7.52 8.81
C TYR A 22 3.22 -8.66 8.03
N TYR A 23 3.07 -8.51 6.71
CA TYR A 23 2.61 -9.59 5.87
C TYR A 23 3.61 -10.76 5.90
N GLU A 24 4.92 -10.50 5.76
CA GLU A 24 5.96 -11.52 5.86
C GLU A 24 6.01 -12.19 7.25
N GLU A 25 5.99 -11.40 8.33
CA GLU A 25 6.03 -11.89 9.72
C GLU A 25 4.83 -12.80 10.02
N ALA A 26 3.64 -12.39 9.60
CA ALA A 26 2.42 -13.16 9.72
C ALA A 26 2.54 -14.57 9.09
N PHE A 27 3.10 -14.69 7.88
CA PHE A 27 3.27 -16.02 7.27
C PHE A 27 4.45 -16.78 7.85
N PHE A 28 5.52 -16.09 8.23
CA PHE A 28 6.64 -16.73 8.89
C PHE A 28 6.20 -17.41 10.19
N GLU A 29 5.40 -16.73 11.02
CA GLU A 29 4.84 -17.33 12.24
C GLU A 29 3.93 -18.54 11.98
N LEU A 30 3.24 -18.59 10.83
CA LEU A 30 2.36 -19.71 10.48
C LEU A 30 3.10 -20.97 10.03
N TYR A 31 4.21 -20.80 9.31
CA TYR A 31 4.91 -21.93 8.68
C TYR A 31 6.16 -22.36 9.45
N ARG A 32 6.69 -21.50 10.32
CA ARG A 32 7.75 -21.84 11.26
C ARG A 32 7.22 -22.92 12.20
N ASP A 33 7.86 -24.09 12.17
CA ASP A 33 7.52 -25.28 12.98
C ASP A 33 6.39 -26.17 12.42
N SER A 34 6.04 -26.02 11.14
CA SER A 34 5.06 -26.92 10.48
C SER A 34 5.63 -28.32 10.14
N GLY A 35 6.96 -28.52 10.24
CA GLY A 35 7.63 -29.77 9.86
C GLY A 35 7.55 -30.09 8.36
N VAL A 36 7.18 -29.11 7.54
CA VAL A 36 6.97 -29.28 6.10
C VAL A 36 8.32 -29.34 5.39
N TRP A 37 8.54 -30.38 4.59
CA TRP A 37 9.78 -30.63 3.83
C TRP A 37 10.18 -29.50 2.86
N ASN A 38 9.27 -28.55 2.60
CA ASN A 38 9.40 -27.43 1.66
C ASN A 38 9.28 -26.05 2.32
N GLU A 39 9.54 -25.92 3.63
CA GLU A 39 9.40 -24.65 4.38
C GLU A 39 10.11 -23.47 3.68
N GLU A 40 11.32 -23.68 3.17
CA GLU A 40 12.07 -22.63 2.45
C GLU A 40 11.36 -22.18 1.16
N LEU A 41 10.83 -23.12 0.37
CA LEU A 41 10.09 -22.81 -0.86
C LEU A 41 8.80 -22.03 -0.53
N ILE A 42 8.12 -22.40 0.55
CA ILE A 42 6.92 -21.73 1.04
C ILE A 42 7.26 -20.28 1.43
N ILE A 43 8.32 -20.08 2.23
CA ILE A 43 8.79 -18.75 2.64
C ILE A 43 9.16 -17.89 1.42
N GLN A 44 9.86 -18.45 0.43
CA GLN A 44 10.23 -17.70 -0.78
C GLN A 44 8.99 -17.28 -1.59
N ASN A 45 8.02 -18.18 -1.79
CA ASN A 45 6.76 -17.85 -2.47
C ASN A 45 6.01 -16.72 -1.76
N TYR A 46 6.04 -16.67 -0.42
CA TYR A 46 5.41 -15.59 0.34
C TYR A 46 6.14 -14.26 0.18
N ARG A 47 7.47 -14.26 0.18
CA ARG A 47 8.26 -13.05 -0.09
C ARG A 47 7.98 -12.50 -1.49
N GLU A 48 7.93 -13.37 -2.50
CA GLU A 48 7.58 -12.97 -3.86
C GLU A 48 6.16 -12.40 -3.92
N SER A 49 5.20 -13.03 -3.26
CA SER A 49 3.82 -12.56 -3.17
C SER A 49 3.71 -11.21 -2.47
N ALA A 50 4.45 -11.00 -1.37
CA ALA A 50 4.50 -9.74 -0.64
C ALA A 50 5.03 -8.61 -1.54
N ARG A 51 6.08 -8.91 -2.32
CA ARG A 51 6.71 -7.97 -3.24
C ARG A 51 5.79 -7.62 -4.42
N ALA A 52 5.11 -8.62 -4.99
CA ALA A 52 4.14 -8.41 -6.05
C ALA A 52 2.97 -7.54 -5.58
N LEU A 53 2.48 -7.81 -4.36
CA LEU A 53 1.43 -7.02 -3.72
C LEU A 53 1.87 -5.57 -3.47
N TYR A 54 3.09 -5.36 -2.98
CA TYR A 54 3.67 -4.03 -2.80
C TYR A 54 3.66 -3.23 -4.11
N LEU A 55 4.18 -3.82 -5.19
CA LEU A 55 4.23 -3.17 -6.51
C LEU A 55 2.83 -2.88 -7.04
N THR A 56 1.88 -3.79 -6.82
CA THR A 56 0.48 -3.62 -7.23
C THR A 56 -0.17 -2.46 -6.48
N ILE A 57 0.01 -2.37 -5.16
CA ILE A 57 -0.52 -1.26 -4.36
C ILE A 57 0.08 0.06 -4.84
N LEU A 58 1.40 0.13 -5.02
CA LEU A 58 2.07 1.33 -5.48
C LEU A 58 1.54 1.78 -6.86
N HIS A 59 1.46 0.85 -7.81
CA HIS A 59 0.92 1.11 -9.14
C HIS A 59 -0.52 1.64 -9.10
N GLU A 60 -1.38 1.03 -8.27
CA GLU A 60 -2.77 1.42 -8.15
C GLU A 60 -2.95 2.79 -7.46
N ILE A 61 -2.05 3.16 -6.54
CA ILE A 61 -1.96 4.52 -5.97
C ILE A 61 -1.59 5.51 -7.07
N GLU A 62 -0.51 5.25 -7.81
CA GLU A 62 -0.03 6.13 -8.88
C GLU A 62 -1.08 6.32 -9.96
N LYS A 63 -1.69 5.24 -10.44
CA LYS A 63 -2.75 5.27 -11.47
C LYS A 63 -3.94 6.16 -11.09
N ARG A 64 -4.32 6.16 -9.80
CA ARG A 64 -5.46 6.97 -9.30
C ARG A 64 -5.05 8.39 -8.95
N LEU A 65 -3.88 8.59 -8.34
CA LEU A 65 -3.43 9.89 -7.85
C LEU A 65 -2.54 10.66 -8.83
N ALA A 66 -2.05 10.07 -9.92
CA ALA A 66 -1.39 10.82 -10.99
C ALA A 66 -2.39 11.59 -11.86
N GLN A 67 -3.70 11.35 -11.69
CA GLN A 67 -4.72 12.07 -12.44
C GLN A 67 -4.88 13.51 -11.94
N TRP A 68 -5.22 14.42 -12.85
CA TRP A 68 -5.43 15.84 -12.49
C TRP A 68 -6.54 16.00 -11.44
N LYS A 69 -7.65 15.28 -11.66
CA LYS A 69 -8.81 15.21 -10.75
C LYS A 69 -8.93 13.79 -10.22
N VAL A 70 -8.84 13.64 -8.90
CA VAL A 70 -9.07 12.36 -8.22
C VAL A 70 -10.55 12.22 -7.91
N LEU A 71 -11.21 11.22 -8.46
CA LEU A 71 -12.61 10.91 -8.18
C LEU A 71 -12.76 10.12 -6.87
N GLY A 72 -13.92 10.19 -6.21
CA GLY A 72 -14.19 9.42 -4.99
C GLY A 72 -13.42 9.87 -3.74
N ARG A 73 -12.71 10.99 -3.80
CA ARG A 73 -11.94 11.51 -2.66
C ARG A 73 -12.85 12.11 -1.58
N LYS A 74 -12.54 11.85 -0.31
CA LYS A 74 -13.06 12.60 0.84
C LYS A 74 -12.10 13.75 1.14
N THR A 75 -12.63 14.87 1.63
CA THR A 75 -11.80 16.03 2.01
C THR A 75 -11.93 16.24 3.51
N THR A 76 -10.82 16.24 4.22
CA THR A 76 -10.75 16.42 5.68
C THR A 76 -9.81 17.59 5.96
N THR A 77 -10.35 18.74 6.39
CA THR A 77 -9.65 20.01 6.71
C THR A 77 -8.42 20.37 5.84
N GLN A 78 -7.27 19.71 6.02
CA GLN A 78 -6.02 19.96 5.30
C GLN A 78 -5.57 18.84 4.34
N GLN A 79 -6.16 17.65 4.44
CA GLN A 79 -5.81 16.47 3.65
C GLN A 79 -6.99 15.94 2.85
N LYS A 80 -6.69 15.21 1.80
CA LYS A 80 -7.66 14.47 1.00
C LYS A 80 -7.40 12.99 1.21
N GLU A 81 -8.48 12.23 1.31
CA GLU A 81 -8.43 10.79 1.49
C GLU A 81 -9.01 10.11 0.25
N LEU A 82 -8.34 9.07 -0.23
CA LEU A 82 -8.82 8.20 -1.28
C LEU A 82 -8.79 6.76 -0.75
N CYS A 83 -9.93 6.10 -0.83
CA CYS A 83 -10.08 4.70 -0.46
C CYS A 83 -10.34 3.85 -1.70
N PHE A 84 -9.65 2.72 -1.83
CA PHE A 84 -9.89 1.74 -2.89
C PHE A 84 -9.41 0.36 -2.46
N TYR A 85 -9.88 -0.67 -3.16
CA TYR A 85 -9.44 -2.04 -2.91
C TYR A 85 -8.32 -2.44 -3.86
N VAL A 86 -7.33 -3.18 -3.33
CA VAL A 86 -6.35 -3.94 -4.11
C VAL A 86 -6.51 -5.40 -3.72
N GLY A 87 -7.09 -6.18 -4.64
CA GLY A 87 -7.62 -7.50 -4.30
C GLY A 87 -8.72 -7.37 -3.24
N ASP A 88 -8.49 -7.96 -2.08
CA ASP A 88 -9.38 -7.99 -0.93
C ASP A 88 -8.99 -7.01 0.19
N ARG A 89 -7.95 -6.19 -0.03
CA ARG A 89 -7.45 -5.24 0.97
C ARG A 89 -7.93 -3.83 0.68
N LEU A 90 -8.46 -3.18 1.71
CA LEU A 90 -8.77 -1.76 1.65
C LEU A 90 -7.48 -0.95 1.82
N VAL A 91 -7.17 -0.13 0.81
CA VAL A 91 -6.07 0.84 0.83
C VAL A 91 -6.65 2.23 1.01
N ILE A 92 -6.19 2.93 2.05
CA ILE A 92 -6.59 4.29 2.40
C ILE A 92 -5.36 5.19 2.23
N VAL A 93 -5.43 6.12 1.29
CA VAL A 93 -4.33 7.02 0.98
C VAL A 93 -4.70 8.44 1.37
N ARG A 94 -3.89 9.06 2.22
CA ARG A 94 -4.02 10.49 2.55
C ARG A 94 -3.01 11.29 1.77
N TYR A 95 -3.46 12.34 1.11
CA TYR A 95 -2.60 13.17 0.26
C TYR A 95 -2.95 14.65 0.33
N ILE A 96 -1.99 15.48 -0.06
CA ILE A 96 -2.11 16.94 -0.13
C ILE A 96 -1.78 17.39 -1.55
N ASP A 97 -2.58 18.31 -2.07
CA ASP A 97 -2.28 18.97 -3.34
C ASP A 97 -1.50 20.27 -3.08
N ASN A 98 -0.19 20.27 -3.37
CA ASN A 98 0.59 21.48 -3.36
C ASN A 98 0.36 22.26 -4.68
N ARG A 99 -0.55 23.23 -4.64
CA ARG A 99 -0.90 24.04 -5.81
C ARG A 99 0.27 24.88 -6.32
N ARG A 100 1.15 25.38 -5.43
CA ARG A 100 2.32 26.21 -5.81
C ARG A 100 3.31 25.42 -6.65
N ARG A 101 3.63 24.19 -6.22
CA ARG A 101 4.59 23.32 -6.91
C ARG A 101 3.95 22.44 -7.99
N ARG A 102 2.62 22.47 -8.14
CA ARG A 102 1.83 21.57 -9.00
C ARG A 102 2.09 20.08 -8.73
N VAL A 103 2.49 19.74 -7.50
CA VAL A 103 2.78 18.37 -7.05
C VAL A 103 1.67 17.86 -6.14
N ARG A 104 1.45 16.55 -6.14
CA ARG A 104 0.63 15.86 -5.13
C ARG A 104 1.54 15.06 -4.22
N VAL A 105 1.40 15.24 -2.91
CA VAL A 105 2.21 14.55 -1.91
C VAL A 105 1.32 13.55 -1.19
N VAL A 106 1.67 12.26 -1.29
CA VAL A 106 1.10 11.20 -0.47
C VAL A 106 1.69 11.34 0.92
N ALA A 107 0.85 11.66 1.91
CA ALA A 107 1.25 11.95 3.28
C ALA A 107 1.32 10.69 4.14
N SER A 108 0.38 9.77 3.97
CA SER A 108 0.35 8.48 4.65
C SER A 108 -0.50 7.47 3.90
N ILE A 109 -0.24 6.19 4.18
CA ILE A 109 -0.94 5.06 3.58
C ILE A 109 -1.37 4.14 4.73
N ALA A 110 -2.65 3.80 4.80
CA ALA A 110 -3.14 2.75 5.68
C ALA A 110 -3.66 1.61 4.81
N ILE A 111 -3.24 0.39 5.13
CA ILE A 111 -3.69 -0.82 4.44
C ILE A 111 -4.36 -1.68 5.48
N ASP A 112 -5.62 -2.03 5.21
CA ASP A 112 -6.38 -2.89 6.09
C ASP A 112 -5.69 -4.24 6.26
N ARG A 113 -5.62 -4.69 7.50
CA ARG A 113 -5.05 -5.97 7.86
C ARG A 113 -6.20 -6.94 7.89
N LYS A 114 -6.20 -7.92 6.98
CA LYS A 114 -7.01 -9.10 7.22
C LYS A 114 -6.49 -9.76 8.50
N PRO A 115 -7.30 -9.91 9.55
CA PRO A 115 -6.94 -10.85 10.60
C PRO A 115 -6.77 -12.22 9.93
N ILE A 116 -5.69 -12.91 10.27
CA ILE A 116 -5.56 -14.30 9.91
C ILE A 116 -6.50 -15.04 10.87
N ILE A 117 -7.75 -15.21 10.44
CA ILE A 117 -8.74 -16.00 11.17
C ILE A 117 -8.68 -17.41 10.58
N PHE A 118 -8.38 -18.39 11.43
CA PHE A 118 -8.60 -19.81 11.17
C PHE A 118 -9.89 -20.23 11.86
#